data_AF-A0A2G5D2V7-F1
#
_entry.id   AF-A0A2G5D2V7-F1
#
_cell.length_a   1.000
_cell.length_b   1.000
_cell.length_c   1.000
_cell.angle_alpha   90.00
_cell.angle_beta   90.00
_cell.angle_gamma   90.00
#
_symmetry.space_group_name_H-M   'P 1'
#
loop_
_entity.id
_entity.type
_entity.pdbx_description
1 polymer ?
#
loop_
_entity_poly.entity_id
_entity_poly.type
_entity_poly.pdbx_seq_one_letter_code
_entity_poly.pdbx_strand_id
1 'polypeptide(L)'
;MGGTASKFGASRKTKVVTGNAKKSLVAESKIVAADLPIESSISHNYEDIIKNADTPLDQSSKEKLYDQLHSGVYLNKKRQKYWIEEDSGLNCFMLLPRGLTIIWGEEEQYWT
;
A
#
# COMPACT_ATOMS: atom_id res chain seq x y z
N MET A 1 45.37 36.04 -58.75
CA MET A 1 46.21 34.86 -59.03
C MET A 1 46.11 33.92 -57.85
N GLY A 2 45.78 32.64 -58.09
CA GLY A 2 45.85 31.51 -57.13
C GLY A 2 44.83 31.60 -55.99
N GLY A 3 43.81 30.75 -55.92
CA GLY A 3 43.95 29.34 -55.54
C GLY A 3 43.85 29.24 -54.01
N THR A 4 43.06 28.40 -53.35
CA THR A 4 42.50 27.10 -53.71
C THR A 4 41.51 26.66 -52.62
N ALA A 5 40.46 25.97 -53.07
CA ALA A 5 39.84 24.77 -52.48
C ALA A 5 39.34 24.78 -51.02
N SER A 6 38.01 24.89 -50.92
CA SER A 6 37.10 24.07 -50.11
C SER A 6 37.67 22.71 -49.66
N LYS A 7 37.53 22.41 -48.36
CA LYS A 7 37.14 21.08 -47.85
C LYS A 7 36.31 21.22 -46.57
N PHE A 8 34.99 21.30 -46.73
CA PHE A 8 34.04 20.93 -45.67
C PHE A 8 34.13 19.40 -45.47
N GLY A 9 34.62 18.98 -44.31
CA GLY A 9 34.75 17.58 -43.92
C GLY A 9 33.43 17.00 -43.41
N ALA A 10 32.87 16.09 -44.21
CA ALA A 10 31.99 14.98 -43.89
C ALA A 10 31.15 15.02 -42.58
N SER A 11 29.86 15.25 -42.79
CA SER A 11 28.76 14.82 -41.91
C SER A 11 28.85 13.31 -41.63
N ARG A 12 28.97 12.93 -40.35
CA ARG A 12 28.64 11.58 -39.89
C ARG A 12 27.28 11.63 -39.21
N LYS A 13 26.27 11.11 -39.92
CA LYS A 13 24.96 10.75 -39.37
C LYS A 13 25.14 9.53 -38.47
N THR A 14 24.91 9.68 -37.17
CA THR A 14 24.60 8.54 -36.30
C THR A 14 23.09 8.44 -36.16
N LYS A 15 22.55 7.39 -36.79
CA LYS A 15 21.17 6.93 -36.69
C LYS A 15 20.96 6.45 -35.24
N VAL A 16 20.27 7.25 -34.41
CA VAL A 16 19.73 6.74 -33.15
C VAL A 16 18.64 5.74 -33.53
N VAL A 17 18.97 4.46 -33.38
CA VAL A 17 18.00 3.38 -33.50
C VAL A 17 17.07 3.46 -32.30
N THR A 18 15.80 3.67 -32.62
CA THR A 18 14.65 3.60 -31.73
C THR A 18 14.62 2.28 -30.98
N GLY A 19 14.95 2.31 -29.69
CA GLY A 19 14.57 1.28 -28.73
C GLY A 19 13.29 1.74 -28.03
N ASN A 20 12.14 1.21 -28.46
CA ASN A 20 10.87 1.42 -27.78
C ASN A 20 10.90 0.74 -26.41
N ALA A 21 11.33 1.47 -25.37
CA ALA A 21 11.00 1.12 -24.00
C ALA A 21 9.49 1.32 -23.84
N LYS A 22 8.74 0.22 -23.91
CA LYS A 22 7.33 0.18 -23.55
C LYS A 22 7.24 0.72 -22.12
N LYS A 23 6.78 1.95 -21.96
CA LYS A 23 6.32 2.44 -20.65
C LYS A 23 5.22 1.49 -20.22
N SER A 24 5.52 0.66 -19.23
CA SER A 24 4.50 -0.08 -18.51
C SER A 24 3.58 0.96 -17.88
N LEU A 25 2.42 1.13 -18.47
CA LEU A 25 1.33 1.92 -17.90
C LEU A 25 0.79 1.07 -16.75
N VAL A 26 1.39 1.22 -15.56
CA VAL A 26 0.67 0.86 -14.35
C VAL A 26 -0.44 1.88 -14.24
N ALA A 27 -1.63 1.48 -14.68
CA ALA A 27 -2.84 2.22 -14.35
C ALA A 27 -2.95 2.17 -12.82
N GLU A 28 -2.64 3.28 -12.16
CA GLU A 28 -3.15 3.51 -10.82
C GLU A 28 -4.67 3.55 -10.96
N SER A 29 -5.32 2.44 -10.61
CA SER A 29 -6.77 2.41 -10.45
C SER A 29 -7.11 3.29 -9.27
N LYS A 30 -7.28 4.59 -9.52
CA LYS A 30 -7.87 5.51 -8.56
C LYS A 30 -9.34 5.14 -8.45
N ILE A 31 -9.65 4.28 -7.49
CA ILE A 31 -11.04 4.04 -7.09
C ILE A 31 -11.52 5.36 -6.50
N VAL A 32 -12.32 6.10 -7.26
CA VAL A 32 -12.99 7.30 -6.77
C VAL A 32 -14.17 6.80 -5.93
N ALA A 33 -13.89 6.46 -4.68
CA ALA A 33 -14.85 5.94 -3.69
C ALA A 33 -15.73 7.05 -3.08
N ALA A 34 -16.00 8.13 -3.83
CA ALA A 34 -16.64 9.31 -3.24
C ALA A 34 -18.17 9.21 -3.12
N ASP A 35 -18.81 8.15 -3.61
CA ASP A 35 -20.29 8.08 -3.65
C ASP A 35 -20.88 6.66 -3.56
N LEU A 36 -20.08 5.65 -3.17
CA LEU A 36 -20.62 4.31 -2.94
C LEU A 36 -21.19 4.21 -1.51
N PRO A 37 -22.38 3.60 -1.31
CA PRO A 37 -22.89 3.33 0.02
C PRO A 37 -21.84 2.56 0.82
N ILE A 38 -21.54 3.03 2.03
CA ILE A 38 -20.52 2.48 2.95
C ILE A 38 -20.62 0.95 3.07
N GLU A 39 -21.84 0.39 2.98
CA GLU A 39 -22.08 -1.06 3.01
C GLU A 39 -21.47 -1.84 1.84
N SER A 40 -21.22 -1.21 0.69
CA SER A 40 -20.66 -1.86 -0.50
C SER A 40 -19.13 -1.85 -0.55
N SER A 41 -18.48 -1.02 0.27
CA SER A 41 -17.02 -0.94 0.35
C SER A 41 -16.42 -1.72 1.51
N ILE A 42 -17.21 -2.14 2.51
CA ILE A 42 -16.70 -2.85 3.68
C ILE A 42 -16.14 -4.21 3.28
N SER A 43 -14.92 -4.46 3.75
CA SER A 43 -14.21 -5.71 3.53
C SER A 43 -15.02 -6.89 4.08
N HIS A 44 -15.14 -7.92 3.25
CA HIS A 44 -15.87 -9.13 3.59
C HIS A 44 -15.22 -9.82 4.81
N ASN A 45 -16.07 -10.35 5.71
CA ASN A 45 -15.71 -11.19 6.87
C ASN A 45 -15.11 -10.47 8.10
N TYR A 46 -15.35 -9.17 8.30
CA TYR A 46 -14.95 -8.51 9.55
C TYR A 46 -15.65 -9.11 10.78
N GLU A 47 -16.84 -9.69 10.59
CA GLU A 47 -17.64 -10.34 11.63
C GLU A 47 -16.89 -11.50 12.29
N ASP A 48 -16.09 -12.26 11.53
CA ASP A 48 -15.27 -13.34 12.08
C ASP A 48 -14.03 -12.82 12.80
N ILE A 49 -13.51 -11.66 12.38
CA ILE A 49 -12.35 -11.02 13.00
C ILE A 49 -12.75 -10.49 14.39
N ILE A 50 -13.87 -9.76 14.49
CA ILE A 50 -14.30 -9.14 15.74
C ILE A 50 -14.77 -10.12 16.82
N LYS A 51 -15.11 -11.37 16.47
CA LYS A 51 -15.38 -12.44 17.45
C LYS A 51 -14.18 -12.70 18.37
N ASN A 52 -12.97 -12.39 17.91
CA ASN A 52 -11.73 -12.55 18.66
C ASN A 52 -11.24 -11.26 19.32
N ALA A 53 -12.10 -10.23 19.41
CA ALA A 53 -11.76 -8.98 20.07
C ALA A 53 -11.50 -9.18 21.57
N ASP A 54 -10.45 -8.54 22.09
CA ASP A 54 -10.10 -8.61 23.50
C ASP A 54 -11.12 -7.90 24.40
N THR A 55 -11.88 -6.98 23.83
CA THR A 55 -12.93 -6.20 24.52
C THR A 55 -14.26 -6.33 23.78
N PRO A 56 -15.38 -6.47 24.49
CA PRO A 56 -16.70 -6.46 23.86
C PRO A 56 -16.95 -5.18 23.07
N LEU A 57 -17.54 -5.32 21.88
CA LEU A 57 -17.94 -4.20 21.02
C LEU A 57 -19.40 -3.83 21.23
N ASP A 58 -19.73 -2.56 21.02
CA ASP A 58 -21.11 -2.06 21.05
C ASP A 58 -21.76 -2.35 19.69
N GLN A 59 -22.59 -3.39 19.66
CA GLN A 59 -23.36 -3.78 18.48
C GLN A 59 -24.81 -3.27 18.52
N SER A 60 -25.11 -2.26 19.36
CA SER A 60 -26.47 -1.70 19.48
C SER A 60 -26.95 -1.03 18.20
N SER A 61 -26.03 -0.56 17.36
CA SER A 61 -26.30 0.04 16.05
C SER A 61 -25.13 -0.21 15.11
N LYS A 62 -25.39 -0.27 13.81
CA LYS A 62 -24.33 -0.37 12.78
C LYS A 62 -23.34 0.80 12.86
N GLU A 63 -23.83 2.03 13.00
CA GLU A 63 -23.00 3.24 13.06
C GLU A 63 -21.96 3.17 14.17
N LYS A 64 -22.37 2.92 15.42
CA LYS A 64 -21.43 2.76 16.53
C LYS A 64 -20.44 1.61 16.33
N LEU A 65 -20.88 0.49 15.76
CA LEU A 65 -19.97 -0.61 15.48
C LEU A 65 -18.91 -0.18 14.47
N TYR A 66 -19.30 0.54 13.42
CA TYR A 66 -18.37 1.08 12.42
C TYR A 66 -17.43 2.13 13.02
N ASP A 67 -17.92 3.03 13.87
CA ASP A 67 -17.07 3.99 14.58
C ASP A 67 -15.98 3.28 15.40
N GLN A 68 -16.34 2.18 16.07
CA GLN A 68 -15.39 1.34 16.81
C GLN A 68 -14.42 0.62 15.87
N LEU A 69 -14.89 0.13 14.72
CA LEU A 69 -14.06 -0.54 13.72
C LEU A 69 -13.08 0.40 13.03
N HIS A 70 -13.45 1.65 12.77
CA HIS A 70 -12.56 2.67 12.21
C HIS A 70 -11.55 3.17 13.26
N SER A 71 -11.98 3.33 14.52
CA SER A 71 -11.07 3.62 15.65
C SER A 71 -10.06 2.48 15.89
N GLY A 72 -10.52 1.26 15.62
CA GLY A 72 -9.78 0.02 15.68
C GLY A 72 -9.90 -0.71 17.01
N VAL A 73 -9.80 -2.02 16.93
CA VAL A 73 -10.03 -2.98 18.00
C VAL A 73 -8.78 -3.82 18.25
N TYR A 74 -8.55 -4.21 19.50
CA TYR A 74 -7.41 -5.05 19.85
C TYR A 74 -7.79 -6.53 19.80
N LEU A 75 -6.88 -7.32 19.23
CA LEU A 75 -6.98 -8.77 19.10
C LEU A 75 -5.76 -9.44 19.78
N ASN A 76 -5.93 -10.72 20.10
CA ASN A 76 -4.85 -11.60 20.56
C ASN A 76 -4.09 -11.03 21.77
N LYS A 77 -4.80 -10.70 22.85
CA LYS A 77 -4.22 -10.16 24.09
C LYS A 77 -3.41 -8.89 23.84
N LYS A 78 -3.96 -7.98 23.03
CA LYS A 78 -3.37 -6.71 22.61
C LYS A 78 -2.03 -6.89 21.90
N ARG A 79 -1.88 -7.95 21.10
CA ARG A 79 -0.70 -8.18 20.23
C ARG A 79 -0.95 -7.75 18.79
N GLN A 80 -2.21 -7.54 18.42
CA GLN A 80 -2.60 -7.05 17.11
C GLN A 80 -3.68 -5.97 17.28
N LYS A 81 -3.67 -4.95 16.42
CA LYS A 81 -4.77 -4.01 16.24
C LYS A 81 -5.39 -4.26 14.87
N TYR A 82 -6.71 -4.32 14.80
CA TYR A 82 -7.49 -4.43 13.57
C TYR A 82 -8.34 -3.17 13.42
N TRP A 83 -8.48 -2.67 12.20
CA TRP A 83 -9.43 -1.61 11.86
C TRP A 83 -9.87 -1.73 10.41
N ILE A 84 -10.96 -1.06 10.07
CA ILE A 84 -11.39 -0.89 8.68
C ILE A 84 -10.93 0.50 8.24
N GLU A 85 -10.22 0.59 7.12
CA GLU A 85 -9.87 1.89 6.54
C GLU A 85 -11.14 2.58 6.02
N GLU A 86 -11.36 3.83 6.42
CA GLU A 86 -12.60 4.57 6.16
C GLU A 86 -12.86 4.77 4.66
N ASP A 87 -11.83 5.17 3.91
CA ASP A 87 -11.97 5.51 2.49
C ASP A 87 -12.12 4.28 1.59
N SER A 88 -11.39 3.19 1.90
CA SER A 88 -11.33 2.00 1.03
C SER A 88 -12.23 0.87 1.52
N GLY A 89 -12.67 0.93 2.78
CA GLY A 89 -13.36 -0.15 3.47
C GLY A 89 -12.51 -1.41 3.66
N LEU A 90 -11.20 -1.37 3.42
CA LEU A 90 -10.32 -2.53 3.51
C LEU A 90 -10.01 -2.90 4.97
N ASN A 91 -9.83 -4.21 5.20
CA ASN A 91 -9.33 -4.74 6.45
C ASN A 91 -7.87 -4.35 6.64
N CYS A 92 -7.56 -3.67 7.75
CA CYS A 92 -6.20 -3.29 8.12
C CYS A 92 -5.79 -3.96 9.43
N PHE A 93 -4.54 -4.38 9.50
CA PHE A 93 -3.95 -5.00 10.68
C PHE A 93 -2.60 -4.37 11.01
N MET A 94 -2.34 -4.19 12.30
CA MET A 94 -1.03 -3.82 12.83
C MET A 94 -0.61 -4.86 13.84
N LEU A 95 0.56 -5.45 13.62
CA LEU A 95 1.23 -6.27 14.63
C LEU A 95 1.95 -5.34 15.61
N LEU A 96 1.67 -5.52 16.90
CA LEU A 96 2.32 -4.75 17.95
C LEU A 96 3.64 -5.42 18.32
N PRO A 97 4.69 -4.65 18.74
CA PRO A 97 5.99 -5.22 19.09
C PRO A 97 5.93 -6.35 20.13
N ARG A 98 5.01 -6.24 21.09
CA ARG A 98 4.70 -7.27 22.11
C ARG A 98 4.17 -8.60 21.57
N GLY A 99 3.78 -8.65 20.29
CA GLY A 99 3.41 -9.87 19.57
C GLY A 99 4.53 -10.43 18.70
N LEU A 100 5.69 -9.78 18.65
CA LEU A 100 6.82 -10.14 17.81
C LEU A 100 8.01 -10.59 18.67
N THR A 101 8.78 -11.54 18.14
CA THR A 101 10.06 -11.96 18.71
C THR A 101 11.11 -11.81 17.62
N ILE A 102 12.18 -11.07 17.90
CA ILE A 102 13.32 -10.96 16.99
C ILE A 102 14.27 -12.10 17.34
N ILE A 103 14.31 -13.12 16.48
CA ILE A 103 15.32 -14.18 16.59
C ILE A 103 16.68 -13.55 16.28
N TRP A 104 17.69 -13.87 17.09
CA TRP A 104 19.05 -13.30 17.01
C TRP A 104 19.13 -11.80 17.26
N GLY A 105 18.09 -11.18 17.82
CA GLY A 105 18.07 -9.75 18.14
C GLY A 105 19.18 -9.32 19.09
N GLU A 106 19.64 -10.22 19.96
CA GLU A 106 20.68 -9.99 20.97
C GLU A 106 22.09 -10.33 20.47
N GLU A 107 22.24 -10.86 19.26
CA GLU A 107 23.49 -11.36 18.74
C GLU A 107 24.05 -10.39 17.68
N GLU A 108 25.01 -9.55 18.08
CA GLU A 108 25.60 -8.48 17.23
C GLU A 108 26.11 -8.98 15.87
N GLN A 109 26.57 -10.23 15.81
CA GLN A 109 26.99 -10.90 14.58
C GLN A 109 25.92 -10.98 13.48
N TYR A 110 24.64 -10.84 13.84
CA TYR A 110 23.52 -10.81 12.88
C TYR A 110 23.06 -9.39 12.51
N TRP A 111 23.70 -8.35 13.06
CA TRP A 111 23.38 -6.94 12.84
C TRP A 111 24.49 -6.14 12.15
N THR A 112 25.64 -6.75 11.89
CA THR A 112 26.83 -6.12 11.30
C THR A 112 27.04 -6.59 9.87
#